data_AF-A0A7C6RRM7-F1
#
_entry.id   AF-A0A7C6RRM7-F1
#
_cell.length_a   1.000
_cell.length_b   1.000
_cell.length_c   1.000
_cell.angle_alpha   90.00
_cell.angle_beta   90.00
_cell.angle_gamma   90.00
#
_symmetry.space_group_name_H-M   'P 1'
#
loop_
_entity.id
_entity.type
_entity.pdbx_description
1 polymer ?
#
loop_
_entity_poly.entity_id
_entity_poly.type
_entity_poly.pdbx_seq_one_letter_code
_entity_poly.pdbx_strand_id
1 'polypeptide(L)'
;MRGLCIESFNNEYGLDDVLKEKLKGRNKDINSKDMDGYQKMKNQLEKNKVKLEQADNKSKKLDTSSNEINDILSNLKQSKLNKNTYLLNEEDKIKLEKYVDEVKITNKDFQEMNLLSVTIDNVKDQLEDDKKIIKFFEDNNSLLSTRNKALNKKLEEKENRIKELEEENSSLRQTIRYFKDKFNKLVKLIQEKLFGWGKKDPMYKKFVEDLYNKNILDNDDVKSIEKGDYEL
;
A
#
# COMPACT_ATOMS: atom_id res chain seq x y z
N MET A 1 -26.40 10.82 13.07
CA MET A 1 -25.79 10.17 11.90
C MET A 1 -24.27 10.30 11.89
N ARG A 2 -23.66 11.50 11.73
CA ARG A 2 -22.18 11.63 11.71
C ARG A 2 -21.48 11.05 12.96
N GLY A 3 -21.98 11.33 14.16
CA GLY A 3 -21.47 10.75 15.42
C GLY A 3 -21.47 9.23 15.42
N LEU A 4 -22.63 8.62 15.12
CA LEU A 4 -22.75 7.17 15.00
C LEU A 4 -21.84 6.56 13.93
N CYS A 5 -21.59 7.28 12.83
CA CYS A 5 -20.68 6.82 11.79
C CYS A 5 -19.22 6.83 12.26
N ILE A 6 -18.76 7.88 12.96
CA ILE A 6 -17.38 7.90 13.49
C ILE A 6 -17.23 6.87 14.61
N GLU A 7 -18.25 6.68 15.44
CA GLU A 7 -18.24 5.71 16.53
C GLU A 7 -18.25 4.26 16.02
N SER A 8 -19.07 3.97 14.99
CA SER A 8 -19.05 2.68 14.31
C SER A 8 -17.73 2.43 13.59
N PHE A 9 -17.16 3.44 12.94
CA PHE A 9 -15.86 3.34 12.28
C PHE A 9 -14.72 3.11 13.29
N ASN A 10 -14.71 3.87 14.38
CA ASN A 10 -13.76 3.71 15.47
C ASN A 10 -13.85 2.32 16.11
N ASN A 11 -15.07 1.79 16.31
CA ASN A 11 -15.27 0.44 16.83
C ASN A 11 -14.83 -0.66 15.85
N GLU A 12 -15.11 -0.52 14.56
CA GLU A 12 -14.74 -1.50 13.53
C GLU A 12 -13.22 -1.58 13.35
N TYR A 13 -12.53 -0.44 13.46
CA TYR A 13 -11.10 -0.32 13.15
C TYR A 13 -10.19 -0.06 14.36
N GLY A 14 -10.74 0.02 15.58
CA GLY A 14 -10.00 0.26 16.82
C GLY A 14 -9.32 1.63 16.87
N LEU A 15 -9.98 2.66 16.35
CA LEU A 15 -9.49 4.04 16.28
C LEU A 15 -10.15 4.92 17.35
N ASP A 16 -9.59 6.09 17.61
CA ASP A 16 -10.17 7.09 18.52
C ASP A 16 -10.28 8.47 17.85
N ASP A 17 -10.72 8.46 16.59
CA ASP A 17 -10.84 9.67 15.79
C ASP A 17 -12.02 10.53 16.24
N VAL A 18 -11.76 11.84 16.41
CA VAL A 18 -12.77 12.82 16.82
C VAL A 18 -13.30 13.59 15.62
N LEU A 19 -14.63 13.73 15.54
CA LEU A 19 -15.31 14.52 14.52
C LEU A 19 -14.94 16.01 14.61
N LYS A 20 -14.23 16.52 13.59
CA LYS A 20 -14.01 17.96 13.42
C LYS A 20 -15.32 18.72 13.25
N GLU A 21 -15.34 19.95 13.76
CA GLU A 21 -16.47 20.87 13.74
C GLU A 21 -17.01 21.10 12.31
N LYS A 22 -18.32 21.25 12.18
CA LYS A 22 -18.98 21.37 10.87
C LYS A 22 -18.85 22.79 10.35
N LEU A 23 -17.86 23.02 9.49
CA LEU A 23 -17.77 24.27 8.72
C LEU A 23 -18.97 24.40 7.75
N LYS A 24 -19.47 25.64 7.59
CA LYS A 24 -20.57 25.96 6.68
C LYS A 24 -20.22 25.49 5.26
N GLY A 25 -21.08 24.67 4.65
CA GLY A 25 -20.89 24.18 3.27
C GLY A 25 -20.40 22.74 3.10
N ARG A 26 -19.95 22.06 4.17
CA ARG A 26 -19.33 20.72 4.09
C ARG A 26 -20.22 19.51 3.70
N ASN A 27 -21.48 19.74 3.30
CA ASN A 27 -22.43 18.68 2.92
C ASN A 27 -23.25 19.01 1.65
N LYS A 28 -22.88 20.05 0.89
CA LYS A 28 -23.36 20.26 -0.48
C LYS A 28 -22.14 20.14 -1.39
N ASP A 29 -22.31 19.51 -2.55
CA ASP A 29 -21.38 19.71 -3.65
C ASP A 29 -21.45 21.18 -4.05
N ILE A 30 -20.58 22.00 -3.45
CA ILE A 30 -20.44 23.40 -3.83
C ILE A 30 -19.69 23.36 -5.15
N ASN A 31 -20.36 23.75 -6.23
CA ASN A 31 -19.70 23.92 -7.52
C ASN A 31 -18.52 24.88 -7.31
N SER A 32 -17.37 24.62 -7.93
CA SER A 32 -16.21 25.52 -7.80
C SER A 32 -16.55 26.99 -8.13
N LYS A 33 -17.60 27.21 -8.93
CA LYS A 33 -18.22 28.52 -9.23
C LYS A 33 -18.80 29.25 -8.01
N ASP A 34 -19.27 28.52 -7.00
CA ASP A 34 -19.93 29.05 -5.81
C ASP A 34 -18.96 29.23 -4.62
N MET A 35 -17.67 28.95 -4.82
CA MET A 35 -16.61 29.22 -3.85
C MET A 35 -15.97 30.59 -4.13
N ASP A 36 -16.53 31.66 -3.55
CA ASP A 36 -16.08 33.04 -3.76
C ASP A 36 -14.56 33.24 -3.57
N GLY A 37 -13.96 32.56 -2.60
CA GLY A 37 -12.51 32.63 -2.36
C GLY A 37 -11.69 31.98 -3.49
N TYR A 38 -12.14 30.82 -3.98
CA TYR A 38 -11.50 30.12 -5.10
C TYR A 38 -11.64 30.91 -6.41
N GLN A 39 -12.82 31.48 -6.68
CA GLN A 39 -13.03 32.31 -7.87
C GLN A 39 -12.21 33.59 -7.85
N LYS A 40 -12.10 34.26 -6.70
CA LYS A 40 -11.20 35.42 -6.54
C LYS A 40 -9.75 35.05 -6.83
N MET A 41 -9.27 33.95 -6.25
CA MET A 41 -7.90 33.47 -6.47
C MET A 41 -7.66 33.13 -7.96
N LYS A 42 -8.56 32.36 -8.58
CA LYS A 42 -8.47 31.98 -10.00
C LYS A 42 -8.44 33.20 -10.91
N ASN A 43 -9.33 34.17 -10.69
CA ASN A 43 -9.37 35.41 -11.45
C ASN A 43 -8.10 36.24 -11.27
N GLN A 44 -7.50 36.22 -10.08
CA GLN A 44 -6.26 36.94 -9.80
C GLN A 44 -5.05 36.28 -10.44
N LEU A 45 -5.00 34.95 -10.47
CA LEU A 45 -3.97 34.18 -11.18
C LEU A 45 -4.02 34.48 -12.69
N GLU A 46 -5.21 34.45 -13.29
CA GLU A 46 -5.40 34.76 -14.71
C GLU A 46 -4.94 36.20 -15.04
N LYS A 47 -5.32 37.16 -14.20
CA LYS A 47 -4.86 38.56 -14.33
C LYS A 47 -3.35 38.68 -14.21
N ASN A 48 -2.73 37.93 -13.32
CA ASN A 48 -1.28 37.96 -13.14
C ASN A 48 -0.56 37.34 -14.34
N LYS A 49 -1.08 36.25 -14.91
CA LYS A 49 -0.55 35.65 -16.14
C LYS A 49 -0.56 36.62 -17.32
N VAL A 50 -1.68 37.33 -17.53
CA VAL A 50 -1.78 38.37 -18.56
C VAL A 50 -0.79 39.51 -18.30
N LYS A 51 -0.61 39.92 -17.03
CA LYS A 51 0.39 40.94 -16.69
C LYS A 51 1.82 40.48 -16.97
N LEU A 52 2.15 39.21 -16.70
CA LEU A 52 3.46 38.62 -17.00
C LEU A 52 3.74 38.60 -18.51
N GLU A 53 2.77 38.22 -19.34
CA GLU A 53 2.92 38.28 -20.81
C GLU A 53 3.08 39.72 -21.33
N GLN A 54 2.35 40.68 -20.77
CA GLN A 54 2.51 42.09 -21.12
C GLN A 54 3.88 42.63 -20.71
N ALA A 55 4.35 42.24 -19.53
CA ALA A 55 5.67 42.55 -19.01
C ALA A 55 6.78 42.01 -19.91
N ASP A 56 6.69 40.74 -20.34
CA ASP A 56 7.63 40.10 -21.26
C ASP A 56 7.72 40.86 -22.58
N ASN A 57 6.57 41.21 -23.17
CA ASN A 57 6.53 41.98 -24.41
C ASN A 57 7.13 43.39 -24.25
N LYS A 58 6.90 44.05 -23.11
CA LYS A 58 7.53 45.35 -22.81
C LYS A 58 9.04 45.22 -22.63
N SER A 59 9.49 44.16 -21.98
CA SER A 59 10.91 43.86 -21.78
C SER A 59 11.64 43.65 -23.11
N LYS A 60 11.07 42.89 -24.05
CA LYS A 60 11.63 42.71 -25.41
C LYS A 60 11.74 44.03 -26.19
N LYS A 61 10.73 44.89 -26.06
CA LYS A 61 10.75 46.23 -26.67
C LYS A 61 11.82 47.12 -26.04
N LEU A 62 11.93 47.10 -24.71
CA LEU A 62 12.94 47.86 -23.98
C LEU A 62 14.36 47.43 -24.39
N ASP A 63 14.58 46.13 -24.57
CA ASP A 63 15.86 45.58 -25.03
C ASP A 63 16.24 46.12 -26.42
N THR A 64 15.26 46.13 -27.33
CA THR A 64 15.43 46.69 -28.68
C THR A 64 15.76 48.18 -28.62
N SER A 65 14.98 48.97 -27.88
CA SER A 65 15.22 50.41 -27.74
C SER A 65 16.55 50.73 -27.06
N SER A 66 16.96 49.96 -26.03
CA SER A 66 18.26 50.13 -25.39
C SER A 66 19.42 49.79 -26.32
N ASN A 67 19.26 48.84 -27.23
CA ASN A 67 20.25 48.56 -28.27
C ASN A 67 20.34 49.71 -29.28
N GLU A 68 19.20 50.20 -29.78
CA GLU A 68 19.14 51.36 -30.69
C GLU A 68 19.78 52.62 -30.09
N ILE A 69 19.53 52.90 -28.80
CA ILE A 69 20.14 54.06 -28.11
C ILE A 69 21.66 53.87 -27.96
N ASN A 70 22.14 52.67 -27.61
CA ASN A 70 23.59 52.39 -27.57
C ASN A 70 24.24 52.55 -28.95
N ASP A 71 23.55 52.16 -30.03
CA ASP A 71 24.04 52.34 -31.39
C ASP A 71 24.10 53.83 -31.76
N ILE A 72 23.12 54.64 -31.34
CA ILE A 72 23.16 56.10 -31.54
C ILE A 72 24.32 56.72 -30.75
N LEU A 73 24.49 56.34 -29.48
CA LEU A 73 25.56 56.84 -28.61
C LEU A 73 26.96 56.51 -29.14
N SER A 74 27.16 55.28 -29.63
CA SER A 74 28.44 54.84 -30.20
C SER A 74 28.77 55.54 -31.53
N ASN A 75 27.77 55.89 -32.33
CA ASN A 75 27.93 56.58 -33.61
C ASN A 75 28.04 58.11 -33.52
N LEU A 76 27.80 58.71 -32.35
CA LEU A 76 28.00 60.15 -32.11
C LEU A 76 29.50 60.51 -32.21
N LYS A 77 29.86 61.42 -33.12
CA LYS A 77 31.23 61.94 -33.31
C LYS A 77 31.41 63.35 -32.71
N GLN A 78 32.62 63.65 -32.26
CA GLN A 78 33.04 65.02 -31.90
C GLN A 78 32.93 65.97 -33.11
N SER A 79 32.17 67.06 -32.95
CA SER A 79 32.10 68.16 -33.91
C SER A 79 33.48 68.79 -34.12
N LYS A 80 33.97 68.83 -35.36
CA LYS A 80 35.25 69.47 -35.71
C LYS A 80 35.17 70.99 -35.92
N LEU A 81 33.98 71.61 -35.91
CA LEU A 81 33.81 72.90 -36.63
C LEU A 81 32.97 74.02 -35.97
N ASN A 82 32.39 73.89 -34.77
CA ASN A 82 31.67 75.05 -34.20
C ASN A 82 31.66 75.12 -32.66
N LYS A 83 32.09 76.26 -32.10
CA LYS A 83 32.21 76.52 -30.64
C LYS A 83 30.86 76.63 -29.90
N ASN A 84 29.75 76.79 -30.63
CA ASN A 84 28.42 76.99 -30.04
C ASN A 84 27.43 75.84 -30.33
N THR A 85 27.91 74.67 -30.75
CA THR A 85 27.04 73.50 -30.95
C THR A 85 27.71 72.28 -30.31
N TYR A 86 27.49 72.13 -29.00
CA TYR A 86 27.83 70.90 -28.31
C TYR A 86 26.96 69.78 -28.90
N LEU A 87 27.56 68.80 -29.58
CA LEU A 87 26.83 67.66 -30.13
C LEU A 87 26.43 66.66 -29.02
N LEU A 88 27.29 66.52 -28.01
CA LEU A 88 27.09 65.98 -26.66
C LEU A 88 28.47 66.16 -25.98
N ASN A 89 28.55 66.48 -24.68
CA ASN A 89 29.86 66.43 -23.99
C ASN A 89 30.19 64.97 -23.62
N GLU A 90 31.49 64.65 -23.46
CA GLU A 90 31.94 63.26 -23.24
C GLU A 90 31.46 62.69 -21.90
N GLU A 91 31.40 63.52 -20.86
CA GLU A 91 30.92 63.09 -19.54
C GLU A 91 29.43 62.70 -19.56
N ASP A 92 28.60 63.46 -20.26
CA ASP A 92 27.18 63.18 -20.39
C ASP A 92 26.93 61.99 -21.33
N LYS A 93 27.80 61.77 -22.33
CA LYS A 93 27.81 60.54 -23.13
C LYS A 93 28.05 59.31 -22.26
N ILE A 94 29.11 59.34 -21.43
CA ILE A 94 29.46 58.23 -20.52
C ILE A 94 28.33 57.98 -19.51
N LYS A 95 27.69 59.03 -18.98
CA LYS A 95 26.52 58.87 -18.08
C LYS A 95 25.35 58.17 -18.77
N LEU A 96 25.07 58.52 -20.03
CA LEU A 96 23.99 57.90 -20.81
C LEU A 96 24.31 56.45 -21.17
N GLU A 97 25.54 56.14 -21.59
CA GLU A 97 25.98 54.75 -21.84
C GLU A 97 25.82 53.90 -20.58
N LYS A 98 26.28 54.41 -19.43
CA LYS A 98 26.10 53.74 -18.15
C LYS A 98 24.63 53.52 -17.80
N TYR A 99 23.78 54.52 -18.01
CA TYR A 99 22.34 54.39 -17.77
C TYR A 99 21.71 53.31 -18.66
N VAL A 100 22.05 53.28 -19.96
CA VAL A 100 21.53 52.27 -20.87
C VAL A 100 22.01 50.87 -20.49
N ASP A 101 23.25 50.72 -20.04
CA ASP A 101 23.76 49.45 -19.54
C ASP A 101 23.05 49.00 -18.26
N GLU A 102 22.79 49.91 -17.31
CA GLU A 102 21.97 49.64 -16.11
C GLU A 102 20.54 49.21 -16.48
N VAL A 103 19.94 49.85 -17.49
CA VAL A 103 18.63 49.47 -18.03
C VAL A 103 18.66 48.06 -18.63
N LYS A 104 19.70 47.71 -19.40
CA LYS A 104 19.86 46.37 -20.00
C LYS A 104 20.01 45.29 -18.93
N ILE A 105 20.87 45.52 -17.93
CA ILE A 105 21.05 44.59 -16.80
C ILE A 105 19.72 44.39 -16.07
N THR A 106 19.04 45.49 -15.70
CA THR A 106 17.75 45.43 -15.00
C THR A 106 16.69 44.70 -15.82
N ASN A 107 16.67 44.93 -17.14
CA ASN A 107 15.74 44.27 -18.04
C ASN A 107 16.00 42.76 -18.13
N LYS A 108 17.26 42.35 -18.11
CA LYS A 108 17.65 40.93 -18.07
C LYS A 108 17.24 40.27 -16.75
N ASP A 109 17.53 40.89 -15.61
CA ASP A 109 17.10 40.39 -14.29
C ASP A 109 15.57 40.23 -14.23
N PHE A 110 14.84 41.15 -14.85
CA PHE A 110 13.39 41.09 -14.96
C PHE A 110 12.90 39.90 -15.82
N GLN A 111 13.56 39.61 -16.95
CA GLN A 111 13.24 38.44 -17.78
C GLN A 111 13.47 37.13 -17.02
N GLU A 112 14.58 37.04 -16.28
CA GLU A 112 14.89 35.88 -15.45
C GLU A 112 13.84 35.68 -14.33
N MET A 113 13.44 36.76 -13.64
CA MET A 113 12.34 36.72 -12.66
C MET A 113 11.00 36.29 -13.27
N ASN A 114 10.68 36.75 -14.49
CA ASN A 114 9.45 36.36 -15.19
C ASN A 114 9.43 34.85 -15.50
N LEU A 115 10.55 34.31 -16.00
CA LEU A 115 10.72 32.88 -16.27
C LEU A 115 10.58 32.04 -14.99
N LEU A 116 11.20 32.48 -13.89
CA LEU A 116 11.07 31.85 -12.59
C LEU A 116 9.62 31.86 -12.10
N SER A 117 8.90 32.97 -12.26
CA SER A 117 7.49 33.08 -11.86
C SER A 117 6.61 32.06 -12.57
N VAL A 118 6.78 31.86 -13.88
CA VAL A 118 6.02 30.86 -14.65
C VAL A 118 6.41 29.43 -14.25
N THR A 119 7.70 29.20 -13.96
CA THR A 119 8.19 27.88 -13.54
C THR A 119 7.65 27.47 -12.17
N ILE A 120 7.52 28.42 -11.24
CA ILE A 120 6.95 28.19 -9.90
C ILE A 120 5.50 27.69 -9.98
N ASP A 121 4.67 28.25 -10.87
CA ASP A 121 3.29 27.80 -11.05
C ASP A 121 3.22 26.35 -11.53
N ASN A 122 4.07 25.95 -12.48
CA ASN A 122 4.14 24.56 -12.96
C ASN A 122 4.62 23.58 -11.86
N VAL A 123 5.65 23.97 -11.10
CA VAL A 123 6.17 23.14 -10.00
C VAL A 123 5.12 22.96 -8.91
N LYS A 124 4.31 23.98 -8.63
CA LYS A 124 3.22 23.90 -7.66
C LYS A 124 2.16 22.89 -8.08
N ASP A 125 1.74 22.90 -9.36
CA ASP A 125 0.74 21.96 -9.86
C ASP A 125 1.24 20.52 -9.80
N GLN A 126 2.51 20.28 -10.18
CA GLN A 126 3.16 18.97 -10.04
C GLN A 126 3.19 18.50 -8.58
N LEU A 127 3.56 19.37 -7.64
CA LEU A 127 3.63 19.04 -6.22
C LEU A 127 2.26 18.67 -5.62
N GLU A 128 1.18 19.33 -6.07
CA GLU A 128 -0.18 19.02 -5.62
C GLU A 128 -0.64 17.64 -6.13
N ASP A 129 -0.25 17.25 -7.35
CA ASP A 129 -0.54 15.93 -7.90
C ASP A 129 0.31 14.83 -7.25
N ASP A 130 1.60 15.07 -7.04
CA ASP A 130 2.49 14.16 -6.30
C ASP A 130 1.95 13.89 -4.89
N LYS A 131 1.44 14.93 -4.22
CA LYS A 131 0.82 14.79 -2.88
C LYS A 131 -0.41 13.89 -2.90
N LYS A 132 -1.25 13.95 -3.93
CA LYS A 132 -2.40 13.05 -4.08
C LYS A 132 -1.95 11.61 -4.29
N ILE A 133 -0.91 11.41 -5.10
CA ILE A 133 -0.32 10.09 -5.39
C ILE A 133 0.28 9.49 -4.11
N ILE A 134 1.07 10.26 -3.37
CA ILE A 134 1.65 9.83 -2.08
C ILE A 134 0.54 9.38 -1.13
N LYS A 135 -0.50 10.20 -0.97
CA LYS A 135 -1.63 9.86 -0.09
C LYS A 135 -2.33 8.56 -0.50
N PHE A 136 -2.53 8.34 -1.79
CA PHE A 136 -3.10 7.08 -2.30
C PHE A 136 -2.22 5.87 -1.97
N PHE A 137 -0.89 5.99 -2.07
CA PHE A 137 0.02 4.91 -1.69
C PHE A 137 0.09 4.69 -0.18
N GLU A 138 0.04 5.74 0.63
CA GLU A 138 -0.03 5.65 2.09
C GLU A 138 -1.29 4.90 2.55
N ASP A 139 -2.46 5.25 2.00
CA ASP A 139 -3.73 4.60 2.30
C ASP A 139 -3.68 3.10 1.92
N ASN A 140 -3.15 2.76 0.74
CA ASN A 140 -2.99 1.37 0.31
C ASN A 140 -2.02 0.58 1.20
N ASN A 141 -0.90 1.17 1.59
CA ASN A 141 0.07 0.52 2.49
C ASN A 141 -0.54 0.25 3.86
N SER A 142 -1.35 1.17 4.39
CA SER A 142 -2.09 0.98 5.64
C SER A 142 -3.07 -0.19 5.55
N LEU A 143 -3.84 -0.27 4.45
CA LEU A 143 -4.76 -1.38 4.20
C LEU A 143 -4.03 -2.73 4.09
N LEU A 144 -2.92 -2.77 3.35
CA LEU A 144 -2.09 -3.98 3.22
C LEU A 144 -1.50 -4.41 4.55
N SER A 145 -1.01 -3.47 5.36
CA SER A 145 -0.49 -3.74 6.70
C SER A 145 -1.55 -4.38 7.60
N THR A 146 -2.77 -3.84 7.57
CA THR A 146 -3.91 -4.37 8.33
C THR A 146 -4.28 -5.78 7.87
N ARG A 147 -4.34 -6.02 6.56
CA ARG A 147 -4.62 -7.34 5.99
C ARG A 147 -3.54 -8.36 6.36
N ASN A 148 -2.26 -7.96 6.34
CA ASN A 148 -1.16 -8.83 6.76
C ASN A 148 -1.25 -9.20 8.24
N LYS A 149 -1.59 -8.25 9.13
CA LYS A 149 -1.81 -8.55 10.55
C LYS A 149 -2.94 -9.57 10.74
N ALA A 150 -4.05 -9.39 10.03
CA ALA A 150 -5.19 -10.32 10.10
C ALA A 150 -4.84 -11.73 9.57
N LEU A 151 -4.07 -11.81 8.48
CA LEU A 151 -3.60 -13.08 7.93
C LEU A 151 -2.61 -13.78 8.86
N ASN A 152 -1.68 -13.04 9.46
CA ASN A 152 -0.72 -13.60 10.42
C ASN A 152 -1.43 -14.18 11.65
N LYS A 153 -2.45 -13.49 12.18
CA LYS A 153 -3.25 -14.01 13.29
C LYS A 153 -3.96 -15.32 12.90
N LYS A 154 -4.57 -15.37 11.71
CA LYS A 154 -5.20 -16.61 11.20
C LYS A 154 -4.19 -17.73 11.02
N LEU A 155 -2.97 -17.41 10.57
CA LEU A 155 -1.90 -18.40 10.40
C LEU A 155 -1.50 -18.99 11.76
N GLU A 156 -1.28 -18.15 12.76
CA GLU A 156 -0.94 -18.57 14.13
C GLU A 156 -2.03 -19.47 14.75
N GLU A 157 -3.30 -19.10 14.58
CA GLU A 157 -4.44 -19.93 15.01
C GLU A 157 -4.44 -21.30 14.33
N LYS A 158 -4.12 -21.37 13.03
CA LYS A 158 -4.04 -22.62 12.27
C LYS A 158 -2.83 -23.46 12.69
N GLU A 159 -1.67 -22.85 12.93
CA GLU A 159 -0.48 -23.55 13.41
C GLU A 159 -0.71 -24.18 14.78
N ASN A 160 -1.35 -23.46 15.71
CA ASN A 160 -1.71 -24.01 17.01
C ASN A 160 -2.68 -25.19 16.87
N ARG A 161 -3.69 -25.07 16.00
CA ARG A 161 -4.62 -26.18 15.76
C ARG A 161 -3.94 -27.40 15.15
N ILE A 162 -2.94 -27.20 14.29
CA ILE A 162 -2.14 -28.31 13.73
C ILE A 162 -1.37 -29.02 14.85
N LYS A 163 -0.71 -28.28 15.76
CA LYS A 163 0.01 -28.87 16.90
C LYS A 163 -0.91 -29.70 17.79
N GLU A 164 -2.09 -29.17 18.14
CA GLU A 164 -3.10 -29.91 18.92
C GLU A 164 -3.49 -31.23 18.23
N LEU A 165 -3.75 -31.18 16.92
CA LEU A 165 -4.12 -32.36 16.14
C LEU A 165 -2.97 -33.39 16.05
N GLU A 166 -1.73 -32.93 15.95
CA GLU A 166 -0.55 -33.79 15.95
C GLU A 166 -0.40 -34.53 17.30
N GLU A 167 -0.61 -33.82 18.42
CA GLU A 167 -0.61 -34.39 19.76
C GLU A 167 -1.73 -35.43 19.95
N GLU A 168 -2.96 -35.08 19.59
CA GLU A 168 -4.10 -36.00 19.62
C GLU A 168 -3.85 -37.26 18.78
N ASN A 169 -3.31 -37.10 17.57
CA ASN A 169 -3.00 -38.22 16.68
C ASN A 169 -1.89 -39.12 17.25
N SER A 170 -0.87 -38.52 17.87
CA SER A 170 0.19 -39.26 18.57
C SER A 170 -0.38 -40.11 19.72
N SER A 171 -1.25 -39.51 20.55
CA SER A 171 -1.96 -40.20 21.63
C SER A 171 -2.81 -41.37 21.11
N LEU A 172 -3.63 -41.12 20.07
CA LEU A 172 -4.45 -42.16 19.43
C LEU A 172 -3.60 -43.31 18.89
N ARG A 173 -2.46 -43.02 18.24
CA ARG A 173 -1.53 -44.05 17.77
C ARG A 173 -0.99 -44.91 18.91
N GLN A 174 -0.69 -44.31 20.07
CA GLN A 174 -0.26 -45.06 21.26
C GLN A 174 -1.38 -45.94 21.81
N THR A 175 -2.61 -45.42 21.91
CA THR A 175 -3.78 -46.19 22.35
C THR A 175 -4.07 -47.37 21.42
N ILE A 176 -4.01 -47.18 20.10
CA ILE A 176 -4.20 -48.25 19.12
C ILE A 176 -3.11 -49.32 19.28
N ARG A 177 -1.85 -48.93 19.46
CA ARG A 177 -0.75 -49.89 19.72
C ARG A 177 -1.01 -50.69 21.00
N TYR A 178 -1.43 -50.03 22.08
CA TYR A 178 -1.77 -50.67 23.34
C TYR A 178 -2.87 -51.73 23.17
N PHE A 179 -3.98 -51.38 22.50
CA PHE A 179 -5.07 -52.33 22.25
C PHE A 179 -4.66 -53.46 21.31
N LYS A 180 -3.87 -53.17 20.27
CA LYS A 180 -3.30 -54.19 19.39
C LYS A 180 -2.47 -55.20 20.17
N ASP A 181 -1.62 -54.75 21.10
CA ASP A 181 -0.82 -55.63 21.94
C ASP A 181 -1.66 -56.46 22.90
N LYS A 182 -2.72 -55.87 23.48
CA LYS A 182 -3.68 -56.59 24.33
C LYS A 182 -4.43 -57.66 23.54
N PHE A 183 -4.89 -57.32 22.34
CA PHE A 183 -5.59 -58.26 21.45
C PHE A 183 -4.66 -59.41 21.04
N ASN A 184 -3.42 -59.12 20.66
CA ASN A 184 -2.41 -60.15 20.36
C ASN A 184 -2.17 -61.10 21.54
N LYS A 185 -2.08 -60.57 22.77
CA LYS A 185 -1.94 -61.39 23.98
C LYS A 185 -3.17 -62.27 24.24
N LEU A 186 -4.37 -61.72 24.02
CA LEU A 186 -5.62 -62.48 24.15
C LEU A 186 -5.69 -63.61 23.13
N VAL A 187 -5.38 -63.31 21.86
CA VAL A 187 -5.32 -64.32 20.79
C VAL A 187 -4.32 -65.42 21.14
N LYS A 188 -3.11 -65.08 21.60
CA LYS A 188 -2.11 -66.07 22.06
C LYS A 188 -2.63 -66.92 23.22
N LEU A 189 -3.28 -66.31 24.21
CA LEU A 189 -3.85 -67.05 25.34
C LEU A 189 -4.94 -68.03 24.87
N ILE A 190 -5.83 -67.58 23.99
CA ILE A 190 -6.85 -68.44 23.38
C ILE A 190 -6.18 -69.58 22.61
N GLN A 191 -5.17 -69.27 21.79
CA GLN A 191 -4.40 -70.27 21.05
C GLN A 191 -3.73 -71.29 21.97
N GLU A 192 -3.07 -70.85 23.05
CA GLU A 192 -2.43 -71.73 24.04
C GLU A 192 -3.45 -72.60 24.78
N LYS A 193 -4.63 -72.07 25.11
CA LYS A 193 -5.67 -72.80 25.83
C LYS A 193 -6.43 -73.78 24.96
N LEU A 194 -6.68 -73.43 23.70
CA LEU A 194 -7.39 -74.26 22.73
C LEU A 194 -6.46 -75.29 22.05
N PHE A 195 -5.23 -74.92 21.72
CA PHE A 195 -4.30 -75.75 20.91
C PHE A 195 -3.09 -76.28 21.67
N GLY A 196 -2.93 -75.95 22.96
CA GLY A 196 -1.99 -76.54 23.93
C GLY A 196 -0.70 -77.18 23.38
N TRP A 197 0.44 -76.49 23.47
CA TRP A 197 1.74 -77.02 23.07
C TRP A 197 2.00 -78.44 23.64
N GLY A 198 2.15 -79.42 22.74
CA GLY A 198 2.55 -80.78 23.07
C GLY A 198 1.44 -81.73 23.52
N LYS A 199 0.16 -81.36 23.50
CA LYS A 199 -0.94 -82.32 23.77
C LYS A 199 -1.38 -83.00 22.47
N LYS A 200 -1.30 -84.34 22.44
CA LYS A 200 -1.71 -85.19 21.30
C LYS A 200 -3.19 -85.05 20.91
N ASP A 201 -4.01 -84.47 21.78
CA ASP A 201 -5.44 -84.25 21.54
C ASP A 201 -5.76 -82.78 21.83
N PRO A 202 -6.12 -81.98 20.82
CA PRO A 202 -6.22 -80.55 20.98
C PRO A 202 -7.48 -80.17 21.76
N MET A 203 -7.29 -79.37 22.80
CA MET A 203 -8.31 -79.03 23.81
C MET A 203 -9.49 -78.23 23.22
N TYR A 204 -9.33 -77.67 22.01
CA TYR A 204 -10.39 -76.99 21.25
C TYR A 204 -11.54 -77.91 20.92
N LYS A 205 -11.30 -79.23 20.72
CA LYS A 205 -12.39 -80.17 20.42
C LYS A 205 -13.41 -80.23 21.54
N LYS A 206 -12.95 -80.27 22.80
CA LYS A 206 -13.84 -80.20 23.99
C LYS A 206 -14.56 -78.87 24.11
N PHE A 207 -13.88 -77.77 23.78
CA PHE A 207 -14.49 -76.44 23.83
C PHE A 207 -15.56 -76.26 22.73
N VAL A 208 -15.28 -76.71 21.51
CA VAL A 208 -16.23 -76.72 20.39
C VAL A 208 -17.41 -77.65 20.68
N GLU A 209 -17.14 -78.83 21.25
CA GLU A 209 -18.15 -79.79 21.68
C GLU A 209 -19.04 -79.22 22.80
N ASP A 210 -18.46 -78.53 23.80
CA ASP A 210 -19.23 -77.83 24.85
C ASP A 210 -20.11 -76.69 24.29
N LEU A 211 -19.61 -75.94 23.31
CA LEU A 211 -20.38 -74.88 22.65
C LEU A 211 -21.50 -75.45 21.77
N TYR A 212 -21.24 -76.55 21.07
CA TYR A 212 -22.25 -77.29 20.30
C TYR A 212 -23.33 -77.86 21.23
N ASN A 213 -22.93 -78.52 22.32
CA ASN A 213 -23.85 -79.08 23.32
C ASN A 213 -24.72 -78.03 24.03
N LYS A 214 -24.26 -76.77 24.09
CA LYS A 214 -25.03 -75.64 24.61
C LYS A 214 -25.86 -74.91 23.54
N ASN A 215 -25.97 -75.46 22.33
CA ASN A 215 -26.63 -74.84 21.16
C ASN A 215 -26.08 -73.43 20.82
N ILE A 216 -24.80 -73.17 21.12
CA ILE A 216 -24.13 -71.90 20.76
C ILE A 216 -23.53 -72.00 19.36
N LEU A 217 -23.07 -73.19 18.96
CA LEU A 217 -22.61 -73.51 17.60
C LEU A 217 -23.55 -74.53 16.97
N ASP A 218 -23.78 -74.43 15.68
CA ASP A 218 -24.51 -75.44 14.92
C ASP A 218 -23.59 -76.43 14.19
N ASN A 219 -24.19 -77.38 13.48
CA ASN A 219 -23.46 -78.42 12.76
C ASN A 219 -22.58 -77.89 11.62
N ASP A 220 -22.89 -76.72 11.07
CA ASP A 220 -22.12 -76.12 9.98
C ASP A 220 -20.97 -75.27 10.51
N ASP A 221 -21.15 -74.64 11.68
CA ASP A 221 -20.08 -73.98 12.44
C ASP A 221 -18.98 -74.96 12.86
N VAL A 222 -19.35 -76.11 13.44
CA VAL A 222 -18.39 -77.15 13.88
C VAL A 222 -17.58 -77.69 12.71
N LYS A 223 -18.23 -78.02 11.59
CA LYS A 223 -17.55 -78.49 10.37
C LYS A 223 -16.57 -77.47 9.80
N SER A 224 -16.88 -76.18 9.94
CA SER A 224 -16.01 -75.09 9.45
C SER A 224 -14.75 -74.94 10.30
N ILE A 225 -14.84 -75.20 11.61
CA ILE A 225 -13.70 -75.18 12.54
C ILE A 225 -12.80 -76.42 12.33
N GLU A 226 -13.37 -77.59 12.05
CA GLU A 226 -12.61 -78.83 11.79
C GLU A 226 -11.90 -78.85 10.42
N LYS A 227 -12.44 -78.17 9.40
CA LYS A 227 -11.83 -78.05 8.07
C LYS A 227 -10.67 -77.06 8.01
N GLY A 228 -10.47 -76.26 9.05
CA GLY A 228 -9.28 -75.43 9.19
C GLY A 228 -8.07 -76.30 9.53
N ASP A 229 -7.45 -76.92 8.52
CA ASP A 229 -6.07 -77.38 8.62
C ASP A 229 -5.20 -76.17 8.93
N TYR A 230 -4.94 -75.92 10.21
CA TYR A 230 -3.89 -75.01 10.64
C TYR A 230 -2.55 -75.68 10.30
N GLU A 231 -2.14 -75.61 9.03
CA GLU A 231 -0.73 -75.71 8.68
C GLU A 231 -0.02 -74.53 9.37
N LEU A 232 0.64 -74.86 10.48
CA LEU A 232 1.57 -74.00 11.22
C LEU A 232 2.81 -73.72 10.40
#